data_AF-A0A0W1JHY7-F1
#
_entry.id   AF-A0A0W1JHY7-F1
#
_cell.length_a   1.000
_cell.length_b   1.000
_cell.length_c   1.000
_cell.angle_alpha   90.00
_cell.angle_beta   90.00
_cell.angle_gamma   90.00
#
_symmetry.space_group_name_H-M   'P 1'
#
loop_
_entity.id
_entity.type
_entity.pdbx_description
1 polymer ?
#
loop_
_entity_poly.entity_id
_entity_poly.type
_entity_poly.pdbx_seq_one_letter_code
_entity_poly.pdbx_strand_id
1 'polypeptide(L)'
;MINRVEGVYEKLRDRFNALGFGYAPTQSGVEFALLKRFFSPADARHMLEMPMDQFFAAEDYANISGRKEDEAAEILDDMSKRGLIFRTRPEGQPPQFRLMPVAHGLYEFNLNHVEPEWYEKNVQHFGESWGKQWYGAGIPFYRSVPIHNEVVMNNEVMPYDDAEQQIGRHTVFAVAPCICRITTEMGGGPADERREICLVFDEMAEFYIENGIGRKITLEEAVRIIRESRELGLVIQTANSKASEIMCSCSLVQCGILKAAKFFGGAATAYISHYRLVEDREKCRGCGVCVAKCPMQSITLTDGNIARADANCVACGQCVDRCPNQARILVKKPEADIRELPTTLYDCYVEMQQLRKESGQI
;
A
#
# COMPACT_ATOMS: atom_id res chain seq x y z
N MET A 1 18.32 -5.42 -35.67
CA MET A 1 17.51 -6.36 -34.88
C MET A 1 17.57 -5.89 -33.44
N ILE A 2 16.54 -5.19 -32.96
CA ILE A 2 16.38 -4.91 -31.52
C ILE A 2 16.46 -6.28 -30.82
N ASN A 3 17.32 -6.41 -29.81
CA ASN A 3 17.60 -7.69 -29.17
C ASN A 3 16.27 -8.29 -28.68
N ARG A 4 15.89 -9.50 -29.13
CA ARG A 4 14.60 -10.13 -28.77
C ARG A 4 14.40 -10.21 -27.25
N VAL A 5 15.50 -10.24 -26.49
CA VAL A 5 15.50 -10.21 -25.02
C VAL A 5 15.17 -8.82 -24.45
N GLU A 6 15.57 -7.73 -25.09
CA GLU A 6 15.20 -6.39 -24.62
C GLU A 6 13.70 -6.13 -24.80
N GLY A 7 13.15 -6.55 -25.95
CA GLY A 7 11.72 -6.38 -26.24
C GLY A 7 10.77 -7.17 -25.32
N VAL A 8 11.22 -8.25 -24.65
CA VAL A 8 10.35 -8.95 -23.68
C VAL A 8 10.19 -8.16 -22.38
N TYR A 9 11.25 -7.50 -21.92
CA TYR A 9 11.18 -6.70 -20.69
C TYR A 9 10.41 -5.40 -20.91
N GLU A 10 10.46 -4.80 -22.10
CA GLU A 10 9.61 -3.67 -22.48
C GLU A 10 8.13 -4.04 -22.37
N LYS A 11 7.73 -5.17 -22.96
CA LYS A 11 6.35 -5.67 -22.85
C LYS A 11 5.96 -6.00 -21.42
N LEU A 12 6.87 -6.60 -20.63
CA LEU A 12 6.61 -6.88 -19.22
C LEU A 12 6.42 -5.59 -18.41
N ARG A 13 7.21 -4.55 -18.70
CA ARG A 13 7.06 -3.22 -18.11
C ARG A 13 5.71 -2.61 -18.46
N ASP A 14 5.31 -2.68 -19.72
CA ASP A 14 3.98 -2.22 -20.15
C ASP A 14 2.85 -2.99 -19.46
N ARG A 15 3.03 -4.31 -19.27
CA ARG A 15 2.11 -5.18 -18.53
C ARG A 15 1.94 -4.70 -17.09
N PHE A 16 3.03 -4.49 -16.35
CA PHE A 16 2.98 -3.94 -14.99
C PHE A 16 2.43 -2.51 -14.96
N ASN A 17 2.73 -1.69 -15.97
CA ASN A 17 2.21 -0.34 -16.05
C ASN A 17 0.70 -0.30 -16.27
N ALA A 18 0.14 -1.31 -16.93
CA ALA A 18 -1.30 -1.45 -17.10
C ALA A 18 -2.02 -1.91 -15.83
N LEU A 19 -1.34 -2.51 -14.85
CA LEU A 19 -1.94 -3.00 -13.61
C LEU A 19 -2.05 -1.90 -12.54
N GLY A 20 -3.21 -1.84 -11.88
CA GLY A 20 -3.46 -0.95 -10.73
C GLY A 20 -2.98 0.49 -10.94
N PHE A 21 -2.14 0.96 -10.03
CA PHE A 21 -1.51 2.29 -10.09
C PHE A 21 -0.30 2.39 -11.03
N GLY A 22 0.23 1.27 -11.54
CA GLY A 22 1.22 1.26 -12.62
C GLY A 22 2.69 1.09 -12.22
N TYR A 23 3.54 1.15 -13.25
CA TYR A 23 4.99 0.97 -13.24
C TYR A 23 5.58 1.64 -14.49
N ALA A 24 5.51 2.98 -14.53
CA ALA A 24 5.78 3.78 -15.72
C ALA A 24 7.22 3.63 -16.24
N PRO A 25 7.42 3.79 -17.57
CA PRO A 25 8.75 3.96 -18.13
C PRO A 25 9.45 5.17 -17.52
N THR A 26 10.77 5.15 -17.53
CA THR A 26 11.59 6.29 -17.11
C THR A 26 12.47 6.77 -18.25
N GLN A 27 13.04 7.98 -18.11
CA GLN A 27 13.98 8.50 -19.10
C GLN A 27 15.31 7.75 -19.02
N SER A 28 15.71 7.32 -17.82
CA SER A 28 16.95 6.59 -17.58
C SER A 28 16.89 5.11 -17.95
N GLY A 29 15.69 4.54 -18.12
CA GLY A 29 15.49 3.10 -18.30
C GLY A 29 15.69 2.29 -17.01
N VAL A 30 15.75 2.95 -15.85
CA VAL A 30 16.02 2.30 -14.55
C VAL A 30 14.94 1.30 -14.14
N GLU A 31 13.73 1.42 -14.69
CA GLU A 31 12.62 0.49 -14.45
C GLU A 31 12.95 -0.96 -14.83
N PHE A 32 13.87 -1.18 -15.77
CA PHE A 32 14.25 -2.53 -16.16
C PHE A 32 15.14 -3.22 -15.13
N ALA A 33 15.77 -2.49 -14.22
CA ALA A 33 16.64 -3.08 -13.21
C ALA A 33 15.88 -4.01 -12.28
N LEU A 34 14.69 -3.61 -11.85
CA LEU A 34 13.82 -4.40 -10.98
C LEU A 34 13.23 -5.60 -11.74
N LEU A 35 12.80 -5.40 -12.99
CA LEU A 35 12.25 -6.49 -13.81
C LEU A 35 13.31 -7.56 -14.09
N LYS A 36 14.52 -7.16 -14.51
CA LYS A 36 15.63 -8.09 -14.80
C LYS A 36 16.21 -8.75 -13.55
N ARG A 37 15.96 -8.19 -12.36
CA ARG A 37 16.38 -8.79 -11.08
C ARG A 37 15.56 -10.03 -10.74
N PHE A 38 14.25 -9.97 -10.95
CA PHE A 38 13.32 -11.00 -10.47
C PHE A 38 12.79 -11.91 -11.59
N PHE A 39 12.76 -11.44 -12.82
CA PHE A 39 12.25 -12.21 -13.96
C PHE A 39 13.40 -12.66 -14.84
N SER A 40 13.45 -13.97 -15.11
CA SER A 40 14.13 -14.47 -16.30
C SER A 40 13.35 -14.07 -17.57
N PRO A 41 13.98 -14.13 -18.77
CA PRO A 41 13.25 -13.91 -20.01
C PRO A 41 12.09 -14.90 -20.22
N ALA A 42 12.15 -16.10 -19.61
CA ALA A 42 11.07 -17.08 -19.65
C ALA A 42 9.91 -16.65 -18.75
N ASP A 43 10.20 -16.27 -17.49
CA ASP A 43 9.20 -15.74 -16.55
C ASP A 43 8.46 -14.54 -17.16
N ALA A 44 9.20 -13.63 -17.81
CA ALA A 44 8.63 -12.48 -18.49
C ALA A 44 7.65 -12.88 -19.60
N ARG A 45 7.91 -13.96 -20.34
CA ARG A 45 6.97 -14.47 -21.35
C ARG A 45 5.73 -15.08 -20.71
N HIS A 46 5.89 -15.86 -19.65
CA HIS A 46 4.76 -16.45 -18.93
C HIS A 46 3.82 -15.36 -18.38
N MET A 47 4.35 -14.31 -17.75
CA MET A 47 3.56 -13.15 -17.29
C MET A 47 2.74 -12.47 -18.38
N LEU A 48 3.25 -12.45 -19.63
CA LEU A 48 2.56 -11.82 -20.76
C LEU A 48 1.40 -12.66 -21.29
N GLU A 49 1.44 -13.97 -21.07
CA GLU A 49 0.40 -14.93 -21.47
C GLU A 49 -0.70 -15.06 -20.40
N MET A 50 -0.37 -14.90 -19.12
CA MET A 50 -1.31 -15.07 -18.01
C MET A 50 -2.49 -14.09 -18.03
N PRO A 51 -3.70 -14.49 -17.63
CA PRO A 51 -4.84 -13.59 -17.47
C PRO A 51 -4.52 -12.37 -16.58
N MET A 52 -5.01 -11.19 -16.97
CA MET A 52 -4.99 -10.00 -16.09
C MET A 52 -6.32 -9.82 -15.39
N ASP A 53 -6.27 -9.08 -14.28
CA ASP A 53 -7.43 -8.54 -13.57
C ASP A 53 -8.40 -9.58 -12.99
N GLN A 54 -8.08 -10.86 -13.07
CA GLN A 54 -8.85 -11.97 -12.49
C GLN A 54 -7.95 -13.00 -11.79
N PHE A 55 -8.56 -13.78 -10.90
CA PHE A 55 -7.98 -15.03 -10.46
C PHE A 55 -8.19 -16.09 -11.55
N PHE A 56 -7.22 -17.00 -11.68
CA PHE A 56 -7.28 -18.06 -12.68
C PHE A 56 -6.60 -19.34 -12.16
N ALA A 57 -7.02 -20.49 -12.66
CA ALA A 57 -6.42 -21.79 -12.36
C ALA A 57 -5.34 -22.17 -13.39
N ALA A 58 -4.62 -23.26 -13.12
CA ALA A 58 -3.65 -23.82 -14.07
C ALA A 58 -4.29 -24.19 -15.41
N GLU A 59 -5.53 -24.69 -15.40
CA GLU A 59 -6.31 -25.00 -16.60
C GLU A 59 -6.48 -23.78 -17.52
N ASP A 60 -6.84 -22.61 -16.96
CA ASP A 60 -7.01 -21.38 -17.73
C ASP A 60 -5.70 -20.96 -18.42
N TYR A 61 -4.59 -21.02 -17.68
CA TYR A 61 -3.28 -20.67 -18.21
C TYR A 61 -2.81 -21.68 -19.26
N ALA A 62 -3.06 -22.98 -19.06
CA ALA A 62 -2.78 -24.04 -20.02
C ALA A 62 -3.52 -23.79 -21.34
N ASN A 63 -4.82 -23.47 -21.26
CA ASN A 63 -5.66 -23.19 -22.42
C ASN A 63 -5.17 -21.98 -23.23
N ILE A 64 -4.79 -20.89 -22.58
CA ILE A 64 -4.28 -19.68 -23.26
C ILE A 64 -2.92 -19.95 -23.90
N SER A 65 -2.07 -20.70 -23.22
CA SER A 65 -0.67 -20.81 -23.57
C SER A 65 -0.33 -22.03 -24.43
N GLY A 66 -1.28 -22.95 -24.60
CA GLY A 66 -1.12 -24.19 -25.36
C GLY A 66 -0.30 -25.28 -24.66
N ARG A 67 -0.01 -25.10 -23.36
CA ARG A 67 0.73 -26.05 -22.51
C ARG A 67 -0.20 -27.12 -21.96
N LYS A 68 0.39 -28.20 -21.43
CA LYS A 68 -0.35 -29.16 -20.61
C LYS A 68 -0.68 -28.52 -19.26
N GLU A 69 -1.79 -28.93 -18.65
CA GLU A 69 -2.23 -28.40 -17.35
C GLU A 69 -1.19 -28.64 -16.25
N ASP A 70 -0.61 -29.83 -16.15
CA ASP A 70 0.43 -30.14 -15.16
C ASP A 70 1.67 -29.23 -15.33
N GLU A 71 2.09 -28.97 -16.58
CA GLU A 71 3.21 -28.07 -16.87
C GLU A 71 2.86 -26.62 -16.49
N ALA A 72 1.64 -26.18 -16.79
CA ALA A 72 1.15 -24.85 -16.39
C ALA A 72 1.12 -24.72 -14.86
N ALA A 73 0.66 -25.75 -14.15
CA ALA A 73 0.62 -25.78 -12.69
C ALA A 73 2.02 -25.69 -12.08
N GLU A 74 3.01 -26.42 -12.61
CA GLU A 74 4.40 -26.36 -12.16
C GLU A 74 5.01 -24.95 -12.35
N ILE A 75 4.77 -24.33 -13.50
CA ILE A 75 5.24 -22.95 -13.79
C ILE A 75 4.61 -21.95 -12.80
N LEU A 76 3.30 -22.03 -12.60
CA LEU A 76 2.57 -21.10 -11.72
C LEU A 76 2.99 -21.26 -10.26
N ASP A 77 3.16 -22.51 -9.79
CA ASP A 77 3.60 -22.79 -8.42
C ASP A 77 5.04 -22.30 -8.18
N ASP A 78 5.97 -22.53 -9.11
CA ASP A 78 7.35 -22.00 -9.02
C ASP A 78 7.38 -20.47 -9.00
N MET A 79 6.71 -19.81 -9.95
CA MET A 79 6.65 -18.35 -10.01
C MET A 79 5.99 -17.76 -8.76
N SER A 80 4.99 -18.43 -8.21
CA SER A 80 4.33 -18.01 -6.98
C SER A 80 5.22 -18.17 -5.74
N LYS A 81 5.96 -19.27 -5.63
CA LYS A 81 6.95 -19.49 -4.54
C LYS A 81 8.08 -18.47 -4.58
N ARG A 82 8.48 -18.03 -5.77
CA ARG A 82 9.45 -16.93 -5.98
C ARG A 82 8.83 -15.52 -5.82
N GLY A 83 7.56 -15.41 -5.42
CA GLY A 83 6.91 -14.11 -5.19
C GLY A 83 6.69 -13.27 -6.45
N LEU A 84 6.62 -13.89 -7.63
CA LEU A 84 6.38 -13.18 -8.90
C LEU A 84 4.88 -13.02 -9.21
N ILE A 85 4.06 -13.96 -8.73
CA ILE A 85 2.60 -13.94 -8.83
C ILE A 85 1.98 -14.35 -7.50
N PHE A 86 0.75 -13.91 -7.26
CA PHE A 86 0.01 -14.25 -6.05
C PHE A 86 -0.73 -15.58 -6.24
N ARG A 87 -0.84 -16.37 -5.17
CA ARG A 87 -1.67 -17.59 -5.13
C ARG A 87 -2.62 -17.56 -3.95
N THR A 88 -3.77 -18.21 -4.12
CA THR A 88 -4.69 -18.57 -3.02
C THR A 88 -5.06 -20.05 -3.14
N ARG A 89 -5.56 -20.63 -2.04
CA ARG A 89 -5.99 -22.03 -1.96
C ARG A 89 -7.40 -22.12 -1.39
N PRO A 90 -8.43 -21.71 -2.14
CA PRO A 90 -9.80 -21.76 -1.65
C PRO A 90 -10.20 -23.21 -1.35
N GLU A 91 -10.95 -23.41 -0.27
CA GLU A 91 -11.38 -24.75 0.14
C GLU A 91 -12.23 -25.43 -0.95
N GLY A 92 -11.88 -26.67 -1.29
CA GLY A 92 -12.59 -27.45 -2.31
C GLY A 92 -12.37 -27.00 -3.76
N GLN A 93 -11.45 -26.07 -4.02
CA GLN A 93 -11.12 -25.58 -5.37
C GLN A 93 -9.64 -25.79 -5.69
N PRO A 94 -9.26 -25.89 -6.99
CA PRO A 94 -7.86 -25.88 -7.37
C PRO A 94 -7.19 -24.55 -6.98
N PRO A 95 -5.85 -24.55 -6.79
CA PRO A 95 -5.11 -23.32 -6.51
C PRO A 95 -5.39 -22.25 -7.56
N GLN A 96 -5.63 -21.03 -7.07
CA GLN A 96 -5.90 -19.87 -7.91
C GLN A 96 -4.67 -18.95 -7.92
N PHE A 97 -4.44 -18.27 -9.04
CA PHE A 97 -3.30 -17.38 -9.25
C PHE A 97 -3.75 -16.02 -9.77
N ARG A 98 -2.97 -14.98 -9.50
CA ARG A 98 -3.23 -13.62 -9.99
C ARG A 98 -1.95 -12.81 -10.18
N LEU A 99 -1.95 -11.97 -11.22
CA LEU A 99 -0.94 -10.93 -11.39
C LEU A 99 -1.18 -9.76 -10.44
N MET A 100 -0.16 -9.37 -9.68
CA MET A 100 -0.23 -8.26 -8.74
C MET A 100 0.48 -7.02 -9.31
N PRO A 101 0.04 -5.80 -8.94
CA PRO A 101 0.83 -4.59 -9.16
C PRO A 101 2.21 -4.69 -8.50
N VAL A 102 3.14 -3.80 -8.87
CA VAL A 102 4.52 -3.87 -8.34
C VAL A 102 4.56 -3.66 -6.82
N ALA A 103 3.77 -2.72 -6.28
CA ALA A 103 3.55 -2.62 -4.82
C ALA A 103 2.24 -3.34 -4.43
N HIS A 104 2.19 -3.81 -3.18
CA HIS A 104 1.41 -4.97 -2.69
C HIS A 104 1.76 -6.34 -3.31
N GLY A 105 2.59 -6.37 -4.35
CA GLY A 105 2.97 -7.58 -5.08
C GLY A 105 4.46 -7.77 -5.05
N LEU A 106 5.08 -7.70 -6.24
CA LEU A 106 6.49 -8.03 -6.45
C LEU A 106 7.44 -7.42 -5.40
N TYR A 107 7.21 -6.17 -4.99
CA TYR A 107 8.03 -5.43 -4.04
C TYR A 107 7.99 -6.04 -2.63
N GLU A 108 6.80 -6.26 -2.06
CA GLU A 108 6.59 -6.84 -0.74
C GLU A 108 6.85 -8.35 -0.73
N PHE A 109 6.46 -9.05 -1.80
CA PHE A 109 6.65 -10.51 -1.89
C PHE A 109 8.12 -10.92 -1.94
N ASN A 110 9.00 -10.00 -2.35
CA ASN A 110 10.45 -10.20 -2.41
C ASN A 110 11.21 -9.43 -1.33
N LEU A 111 10.56 -9.05 -0.21
CA LEU A 111 11.23 -8.27 0.84
C LEU A 111 12.50 -8.95 1.41
N ASN A 112 12.57 -10.27 1.38
CA ASN A 112 13.72 -11.08 1.82
C ASN A 112 14.88 -11.10 0.81
N HIS A 113 14.72 -10.47 -0.36
CA HIS A 113 15.67 -10.49 -1.48
C HIS A 113 16.13 -9.09 -1.92
N VAL A 114 15.97 -8.12 -1.02
CA VAL A 114 16.31 -6.72 -1.24
C VAL A 114 17.78 -6.48 -0.92
N GLU A 115 18.51 -6.00 -1.92
CA GLU A 115 19.95 -5.73 -1.86
C GLU A 115 20.24 -4.25 -2.14
N PRO A 116 21.35 -3.67 -1.63
CA PRO A 116 21.66 -2.24 -1.79
C PRO A 116 21.68 -1.73 -3.24
N GLU A 117 22.27 -2.50 -4.16
CA GLU A 117 22.35 -2.09 -5.58
C GLU A 117 20.97 -2.04 -6.24
N TRP A 118 20.08 -2.96 -5.87
CA TRP A 118 18.69 -2.94 -6.35
C TRP A 118 17.90 -1.79 -5.74
N TYR A 119 18.12 -1.52 -4.44
CA TYR A 119 17.46 -0.43 -3.74
C TYR A 119 17.75 0.93 -4.38
N GLU A 120 19.01 1.21 -4.73
CA GLU A 120 19.40 2.48 -5.39
C GLU A 120 18.61 2.70 -6.69
N LYS A 121 18.52 1.67 -7.54
CA LYS A 121 17.79 1.72 -8.80
C LYS A 121 16.28 1.88 -8.56
N ASN A 122 15.73 1.21 -7.55
CA ASN A 122 14.33 1.37 -7.19
C ASN A 122 13.99 2.77 -6.66
N VAL A 123 14.88 3.40 -5.88
CA VAL A 123 14.72 4.80 -5.43
C VAL A 123 14.75 5.77 -6.61
N GLN A 124 15.66 5.54 -7.56
CA GLN A 124 15.72 6.33 -8.79
C GLN A 124 14.41 6.21 -9.58
N HIS A 125 13.89 4.99 -9.76
CA HIS A 125 12.60 4.74 -10.42
C HIS A 125 11.44 5.46 -9.70
N PHE A 126 11.42 5.36 -8.38
CA PHE A 126 10.44 6.03 -7.52
C PHE A 126 10.47 7.55 -7.68
N GLY A 127 11.65 8.17 -7.75
CA GLY A 127 11.81 9.60 -7.98
C GLY A 127 11.43 10.07 -9.39
N GLU A 128 11.77 9.28 -10.42
CA GLU A 128 11.52 9.64 -11.81
C GLU A 128 10.03 9.54 -12.18
N SER A 129 9.39 8.39 -11.90
CA SER A 129 8.03 8.11 -12.37
C SER A 129 7.10 7.47 -11.33
N TRP A 130 7.54 6.42 -10.62
CA TRP A 130 6.61 5.54 -9.90
C TRP A 130 5.95 6.17 -8.69
N GLY A 131 6.70 6.96 -7.91
CA GLY A 131 6.16 7.65 -6.74
C GLY A 131 5.05 8.64 -7.10
N LYS A 132 5.12 9.26 -8.29
CA LYS A 132 4.04 10.13 -8.80
C LYS A 132 2.79 9.33 -9.18
N GLN A 133 2.95 8.12 -9.70
CA GLN A 133 1.82 7.28 -10.11
C GLN A 133 0.99 6.78 -8.93
N TRP A 134 1.63 6.49 -7.79
CA TRP A 134 0.99 6.00 -6.57
C TRP A 134 -0.21 6.85 -6.13
N TYR A 135 -0.10 8.17 -6.25
CA TYR A 135 -1.18 9.11 -5.93
C TYR A 135 -1.75 9.83 -7.16
N GLY A 136 -1.21 9.56 -8.35
CA GLY A 136 -1.77 9.98 -9.64
C GLY A 136 -2.92 9.11 -10.13
N ALA A 137 -3.12 7.90 -9.59
CA ALA A 137 -4.08 6.90 -10.04
C ALA A 137 -5.57 7.20 -9.70
N GLY A 138 -5.91 8.45 -9.36
CA GLY A 138 -7.29 8.89 -9.05
C GLY A 138 -7.76 8.55 -7.65
N ILE A 139 -7.53 7.33 -7.17
CA ILE A 139 -7.80 6.87 -5.79
C ILE A 139 -6.52 6.32 -5.14
N PRO A 140 -6.39 6.37 -3.80
CA PRO A 140 -5.20 5.89 -3.12
C PRO A 140 -5.22 4.35 -3.02
N PHE A 141 -4.05 3.72 -2.93
CA PHE A 141 -3.96 2.28 -2.64
C PHE A 141 -3.88 1.98 -1.14
N TYR A 142 -3.48 2.97 -0.32
CA TYR A 142 -3.66 3.00 1.13
C TYR A 142 -4.42 4.25 1.56
N ARG A 143 -5.38 4.07 2.46
CA ARG A 143 -6.08 5.15 3.16
C ARG A 143 -5.66 5.21 4.63
N SER A 144 -5.72 6.41 5.20
CA SER A 144 -5.48 6.69 6.62
C SER A 144 -6.80 6.70 7.37
N VAL A 145 -6.83 5.97 8.47
CA VAL A 145 -7.99 5.89 9.37
C VAL A 145 -7.72 6.63 10.69
N PRO A 146 -8.75 7.14 11.38
CA PRO A 146 -8.59 7.70 12.71
C PRO A 146 -7.95 6.70 13.67
N ILE A 147 -7.10 7.19 14.58
CA ILE A 147 -6.45 6.34 15.58
C ILE A 147 -7.44 5.70 16.56
N HIS A 148 -8.61 6.31 16.78
CA HIS A 148 -9.76 5.74 17.47
C HIS A 148 -10.99 6.60 17.20
N ASN A 149 -12.15 6.17 17.71
CA ASN A 149 -13.39 6.91 17.57
C ASN A 149 -13.40 8.26 18.31
N GLU A 150 -12.81 8.38 19.50
CA GLU A 150 -12.88 9.62 20.31
C GLU A 150 -12.17 10.83 19.68
N VAL A 151 -11.32 10.63 18.68
CA VAL A 151 -10.73 11.75 17.91
C VAL A 151 -11.66 12.27 16.81
N VAL A 152 -12.83 11.65 16.63
CA VAL A 152 -13.84 12.03 15.65
C VAL A 152 -15.06 12.64 16.34
N MET A 153 -15.64 13.65 15.71
CA MET A 153 -16.84 14.31 16.19
C MET A 153 -17.94 13.29 16.48
N ASN A 154 -18.59 13.42 17.64
CA ASN A 154 -19.59 12.50 18.18
C ASN A 154 -19.11 11.07 18.45
N ASN A 155 -17.80 10.81 18.37
CA ASN A 155 -17.19 9.49 18.50
C ASN A 155 -17.70 8.50 17.43
N GLU A 156 -18.07 9.00 16.24
CA GLU A 156 -18.62 8.20 15.15
C GLU A 156 -17.61 8.05 14.01
N VAL A 157 -17.22 6.80 13.74
CA VAL A 157 -16.38 6.42 12.59
C VAL A 157 -17.20 5.64 11.57
N MET A 158 -16.85 5.78 10.29
CA MET A 158 -17.43 4.99 9.20
C MET A 158 -17.14 3.49 9.41
N PRO A 159 -18.00 2.59 8.89
CA PRO A 159 -17.91 1.13 9.13
C PRO A 159 -16.57 0.47 8.78
N TYR A 160 -15.78 1.08 7.90
CA TYR A 160 -14.48 0.56 7.48
C TYR A 160 -13.32 1.44 7.95
N ASP A 161 -13.53 2.35 8.91
CA ASP A 161 -12.50 3.27 9.42
C ASP A 161 -12.09 2.99 10.87
N ASP A 162 -12.61 1.95 11.50
CA ASP A 162 -12.09 1.46 12.78
C ASP A 162 -11.09 0.32 12.54
N ALA A 163 -9.84 0.52 12.93
CA ALA A 163 -8.77 -0.44 12.68
C ALA A 163 -8.96 -1.76 13.46
N GLU A 164 -9.42 -1.69 14.71
CA GLU A 164 -9.62 -2.89 15.53
C GLU A 164 -10.83 -3.69 15.06
N GLN A 165 -11.91 -3.00 14.65
CA GLN A 165 -13.07 -3.63 14.02
C GLN A 165 -12.68 -4.30 12.69
N GLN A 166 -11.86 -3.63 11.87
CA GLN A 166 -11.39 -4.20 10.62
C GLN A 166 -10.64 -5.51 10.85
N ILE A 167 -9.66 -5.49 11.77
CA ILE A 167 -8.88 -6.68 12.15
C ILE A 167 -9.81 -7.80 12.65
N GLY A 168 -10.80 -7.48 13.49
CA GLY A 168 -11.72 -8.45 14.07
C GLY A 168 -12.63 -9.19 13.07
N ARG A 169 -12.67 -8.78 11.79
CA ARG A 169 -13.43 -9.48 10.73
C ARG A 169 -12.63 -10.61 10.06
N HIS A 170 -11.33 -10.67 10.31
CA HIS A 170 -10.43 -11.64 9.68
C HIS A 170 -10.24 -12.90 10.53
N THR A 171 -9.70 -13.94 9.92
CA THR A 171 -9.52 -15.24 10.57
C THR A 171 -8.08 -15.75 10.54
N VAL A 172 -7.33 -15.39 9.50
CA VAL A 172 -5.88 -15.67 9.40
C VAL A 172 -5.11 -14.36 9.46
N PHE A 173 -4.05 -14.34 10.25
CA PHE A 173 -3.25 -13.15 10.52
C PHE A 173 -1.77 -13.47 10.34
N ALA A 174 -1.06 -12.60 9.64
CA ALA A 174 0.39 -12.61 9.64
C ALA A 174 0.94 -11.20 9.82
N VAL A 175 2.14 -11.12 10.38
CA VAL A 175 2.95 -9.90 10.39
C VAL A 175 4.23 -10.14 9.61
N ALA A 176 4.61 -9.15 8.80
CA ALA A 176 5.85 -9.16 8.05
C ALA A 176 6.72 -7.94 8.40
N PRO A 177 8.06 -8.07 8.23
CA PRO A 177 8.93 -6.92 8.19
C PRO A 177 8.44 -5.89 7.15
N CYS A 178 8.41 -4.61 7.50
CA CYS A 178 7.96 -3.58 6.57
C CYS A 178 9.06 -3.21 5.59
N ILE A 179 8.81 -3.46 4.31
CA ILE A 179 9.72 -3.10 3.22
C ILE A 179 10.09 -1.62 3.25
N CYS A 180 9.15 -0.71 3.56
CA CYS A 180 9.44 0.73 3.63
C CYS A 180 10.43 1.10 4.74
N ARG A 181 10.38 0.41 5.89
CA ARG A 181 11.33 0.62 7.00
C ARG A 181 12.69 0.10 6.62
N ILE A 182 12.74 -1.12 6.07
CA ILE A 182 13.96 -1.77 5.57
C ILE A 182 14.65 -0.87 4.56
N THR A 183 13.93 -0.38 3.56
CA THR A 183 14.51 0.45 2.51
C THR A 183 14.88 1.86 3.00
N THR A 184 14.12 2.43 3.95
CA THR A 184 14.53 3.70 4.59
C THR A 184 15.85 3.55 5.35
N GLU A 185 16.03 2.46 6.11
CA GLU A 185 17.28 2.16 6.83
C GLU A 185 18.44 1.92 5.84
N MET A 186 18.22 1.15 4.77
CA MET A 186 19.20 0.93 3.70
C MET A 186 19.64 2.24 3.03
N GLY A 187 18.73 3.22 2.92
CA GLY A 187 19.01 4.55 2.40
C GLY A 187 19.72 5.50 3.37
N GLY A 188 20.17 5.02 4.54
CA GLY A 188 20.79 5.84 5.58
C GLY A 188 19.80 6.63 6.43
N GLY A 189 18.51 6.36 6.31
CA GLY A 189 17.49 6.88 7.22
C GLY A 189 17.55 6.22 8.60
N PRO A 190 16.80 6.73 9.58
CA PRO A 190 16.84 6.19 10.93
C PRO A 190 16.26 4.77 10.96
N ALA A 191 17.02 3.85 11.57
CA ALA A 191 16.55 2.51 11.86
C ALA A 191 15.32 2.57 12.79
N ASP A 192 14.44 1.59 12.66
CA ASP A 192 13.36 1.35 13.61
C ASP A 192 13.37 -0.14 13.98
N GLU A 193 13.57 -0.40 15.26
CA GLU A 193 13.63 -1.77 15.80
C GLU A 193 12.29 -2.51 15.61
N ARG A 194 11.18 -1.79 15.39
CA ARG A 194 9.87 -2.36 15.07
C ARG A 194 9.76 -2.65 13.58
N ARG A 195 10.45 -3.69 13.15
CA ARG A 195 10.41 -4.15 11.76
C ARG A 195 9.05 -4.77 11.41
N GLU A 196 8.47 -5.54 12.33
CA GLU A 196 7.19 -6.23 12.16
C GLU A 196 6.00 -5.29 12.43
N ILE A 197 5.49 -4.66 11.37
CA ILE A 197 4.37 -3.70 11.45
C ILE A 197 3.40 -3.85 10.27
N CYS A 198 3.75 -4.64 9.26
CA CYS A 198 2.92 -4.90 8.10
C CYS A 198 2.01 -6.09 8.42
N LEU A 199 0.76 -5.81 8.76
CA LEU A 199 -0.27 -6.81 9.00
C LEU A 199 -0.93 -7.17 7.67
N VAL A 200 -1.06 -8.47 7.42
CA VAL A 200 -1.78 -9.02 6.27
C VAL A 200 -2.77 -10.06 6.78
N PHE A 201 -3.88 -10.21 6.06
CA PHE A 201 -5.01 -11.02 6.54
C PHE A 201 -5.48 -12.07 5.53
N ASP A 202 -6.15 -13.11 6.04
CA ASP A 202 -6.80 -14.19 5.31
C ASP A 202 -5.90 -14.80 4.22
N GLU A 203 -6.36 -14.92 2.97
CA GLU A 203 -5.61 -15.54 1.87
C GLU A 203 -4.24 -14.87 1.64
N MET A 204 -4.14 -13.56 1.87
CA MET A 204 -2.86 -12.86 1.77
C MET A 204 -1.93 -13.22 2.94
N ALA A 205 -2.47 -13.41 4.14
CA ALA A 205 -1.68 -13.91 5.27
C ALA A 205 -1.15 -15.33 5.00
N GLU A 206 -1.99 -16.21 4.46
CA GLU A 206 -1.58 -17.57 4.09
C GLU A 206 -0.42 -17.55 3.10
N PHE A 207 -0.53 -16.75 2.03
CA PHE A 207 0.56 -16.56 1.07
C PHE A 207 1.86 -16.11 1.73
N TYR A 208 1.79 -15.12 2.63
CA TYR A 208 2.96 -14.59 3.33
C TYR A 208 3.61 -15.64 4.24
N ILE A 209 2.80 -16.45 4.93
CA ILE A 209 3.27 -17.53 5.81
C ILE A 209 3.93 -18.63 4.98
N GLU A 210 3.27 -19.11 3.93
CA GLU A 210 3.76 -20.20 3.09
C GLU A 210 5.05 -19.85 2.35
N ASN A 211 5.21 -18.58 1.94
CA ASN A 211 6.43 -18.10 1.28
C ASN A 211 7.53 -17.64 2.26
N GLY A 212 7.32 -17.73 3.57
CA GLY A 212 8.30 -17.29 4.58
C GLY A 212 8.57 -15.78 4.57
N ILE A 213 7.61 -14.98 4.09
CA ILE A 213 7.68 -13.51 4.02
C ILE A 213 7.33 -12.90 5.38
N GLY A 214 6.35 -13.50 6.06
CA GLY A 214 5.89 -13.09 7.39
C GLY A 214 5.58 -14.28 8.27
N ARG A 215 5.41 -14.03 9.57
CA ARG A 215 5.04 -15.07 10.54
C ARG A 215 3.56 -14.96 10.89
N LYS A 216 2.95 -16.12 11.17
CA LYS A 216 1.59 -16.20 11.70
C LYS A 216 1.51 -15.52 13.07
N ILE A 217 0.43 -14.79 13.32
CA ILE A 217 0.13 -14.15 14.61
C ILE A 217 -1.31 -14.45 15.04
N THR A 218 -1.68 -14.03 16.24
CA THR A 218 -3.07 -14.10 16.72
C THR A 218 -3.79 -12.77 16.51
N LEU A 219 -5.13 -12.79 16.63
CA LEU A 219 -5.95 -11.59 16.66
C LEU A 219 -5.48 -10.61 17.74
N GLU A 220 -5.19 -11.11 18.94
CA GLU A 220 -4.74 -10.30 20.08
C GLU A 220 -3.40 -9.62 19.80
N GLU A 221 -2.48 -10.33 19.12
CA GLU A 221 -1.21 -9.74 18.71
C GLU A 221 -1.39 -8.68 17.62
N ALA A 222 -2.24 -8.91 16.61
CA ALA A 222 -2.55 -7.91 15.58
C ALA A 222 -3.13 -6.62 16.18
N VAL A 223 -4.11 -6.76 17.10
CA VAL A 223 -4.69 -5.62 17.83
C VAL A 223 -3.65 -4.92 18.70
N ARG A 224 -2.79 -5.67 19.40
CA ARG A 224 -1.71 -5.11 20.22
C ARG A 224 -0.77 -4.24 19.37
N ILE A 225 -0.34 -4.72 18.20
CA ILE A 225 0.53 -3.98 17.29
C ILE A 225 -0.09 -2.63 16.89
N ILE A 226 -1.40 -2.60 16.58
CA ILE A 226 -2.09 -1.35 16.26
C ILE A 226 -2.20 -0.42 17.48
N ARG A 227 -2.52 -0.94 18.66
CA ARG A 227 -2.59 -0.11 19.89
C ARG A 227 -1.24 0.51 20.24
N GLU A 228 -0.16 -0.26 20.19
CA GLU A 228 1.20 0.25 20.40
C GLU A 228 1.56 1.33 19.36
N SER A 229 1.15 1.15 18.10
CA SER A 229 1.35 2.13 17.04
C SER A 229 0.68 3.47 17.34
N ARG A 230 -0.53 3.43 17.90
CA ARG A 230 -1.27 4.63 18.32
C ARG A 230 -0.51 5.39 19.40
N GLU A 231 -0.07 4.68 20.44
CA GLU A 231 0.67 5.30 21.55
C GLU A 231 1.96 5.97 21.07
N LEU A 232 2.62 5.34 20.10
CA LEU A 232 3.86 5.83 19.50
C LEU A 232 3.65 6.97 18.49
N GLY A 233 2.43 7.46 18.32
CA GLY A 233 2.15 8.62 17.48
C GLY A 233 2.09 8.32 15.98
N LEU A 234 1.94 7.04 15.58
CA LEU A 234 1.95 6.64 14.18
C LEU A 234 0.59 6.86 13.49
N VAL A 235 0.62 6.98 12.16
CA VAL A 235 -0.56 6.93 11.31
C VAL A 235 -0.93 5.46 11.08
N ILE A 236 -2.19 5.09 11.26
CA ILE A 236 -2.70 3.78 10.85
C ILE A 236 -3.19 3.89 9.41
N GLN A 237 -2.69 3.01 8.55
CA GLN A 237 -3.05 2.91 7.15
C GLN A 237 -3.62 1.53 6.85
N THR A 238 -4.62 1.47 5.98
CA THR A 238 -5.21 0.22 5.50
C THR A 238 -5.34 0.28 3.97
N ALA A 239 -5.28 -0.88 3.33
CA ALA A 239 -5.61 -1.04 1.93
C ALA A 239 -6.94 -0.33 1.60
N ASN A 240 -7.01 0.32 0.44
CA ASN A 240 -8.18 1.10 0.03
C ASN A 240 -9.33 0.20 -0.49
N SER A 241 -9.83 -0.65 0.41
CA SER A 241 -10.92 -1.60 0.17
C SER A 241 -11.79 -1.73 1.43
N LYS A 242 -12.96 -2.35 1.29
CA LYS A 242 -13.82 -2.75 2.40
C LYS A 242 -13.27 -3.98 3.14
N ALA A 243 -12.62 -4.88 2.40
CA ALA A 243 -12.01 -6.09 2.93
C ALA A 243 -10.81 -5.80 3.83
N SER A 244 -10.03 -4.74 3.56
CA SER A 244 -8.87 -4.32 4.37
C SER A 244 -7.77 -5.39 4.47
N GLU A 245 -7.38 -5.99 3.35
CA GLU A 245 -6.45 -7.13 3.26
C GLU A 245 -5.05 -6.86 3.84
N ILE A 246 -4.65 -5.59 3.90
CA ILE A 246 -3.36 -5.15 4.43
C ILE A 246 -3.55 -3.93 5.32
N MET A 247 -2.91 -3.94 6.48
CA MET A 247 -2.86 -2.81 7.40
C MET A 247 -1.44 -2.58 7.89
N CYS A 248 -1.02 -1.32 7.97
CA CYS A 248 0.28 -0.96 8.52
C CYS A 248 0.20 0.33 9.33
N SER A 249 1.27 0.66 10.04
CA SER A 249 1.34 1.92 10.78
C SER A 249 2.75 2.52 10.79
N CYS A 250 2.83 3.83 10.51
CA CYS A 250 4.11 4.50 10.39
C CYS A 250 4.01 6.03 10.49
N SER A 251 5.16 6.69 10.56
CA SER A 251 5.30 8.14 10.38
C SER A 251 5.89 8.47 9.01
N LEU A 252 5.89 9.76 8.64
CA LEU A 252 6.56 10.26 7.43
C LEU A 252 8.05 9.89 7.36
N VAL A 253 8.69 9.63 8.50
CA VAL A 253 10.13 9.33 8.55
C VAL A 253 10.44 8.00 7.86
N GLN A 254 9.68 6.94 8.13
CA GLN A 254 9.95 5.60 7.58
C GLN A 254 8.99 5.18 6.46
N CYS A 255 7.84 5.82 6.30
CA CYS A 255 6.82 5.35 5.36
C CYS A 255 7.05 5.87 3.93
N GLY A 256 7.34 4.98 2.98
CA GLY A 256 7.41 5.33 1.56
C GLY A 256 6.07 5.86 1.01
N ILE A 257 4.96 5.33 1.52
CA ILE A 257 3.60 5.69 1.12
C ILE A 257 3.27 7.13 1.56
N LEU A 258 3.49 7.47 2.84
CA LEU A 258 3.24 8.84 3.33
C LEU A 258 4.21 9.85 2.70
N LYS A 259 5.47 9.45 2.43
CA LYS A 259 6.42 10.27 1.67
C LYS A 259 5.89 10.54 0.26
N ALA A 260 5.41 9.52 -0.46
CA ALA A 260 4.83 9.70 -1.78
C ALA A 260 3.64 10.67 -1.76
N ALA A 261 2.72 10.51 -0.80
CA ALA A 261 1.57 11.39 -0.64
C ALA A 261 1.98 12.85 -0.46
N LYS A 262 2.99 13.11 0.39
CA LYS A 262 3.46 14.46 0.70
C LYS A 262 4.29 15.09 -0.42
N PHE A 263 5.21 14.34 -1.03
CA PHE A 263 6.18 14.89 -1.99
C PHE A 263 5.65 14.97 -3.41
N PHE A 264 4.83 14.00 -3.84
CA PHE A 264 4.31 13.98 -5.20
C PHE A 264 2.87 14.47 -5.30
N GLY A 265 2.07 14.29 -4.24
CA GLY A 265 0.66 14.62 -4.28
C GLY A 265 -0.08 13.83 -5.37
N GLY A 266 -1.15 14.40 -5.91
CA GLY A 266 -1.95 13.81 -6.99
C GLY A 266 -3.42 13.64 -6.60
N ALA A 267 -4.26 13.28 -7.58
CA ALA A 267 -5.71 13.23 -7.41
C ALA A 267 -6.16 12.32 -6.25
N ALA A 268 -5.41 11.25 -6.00
CA ALA A 268 -5.71 10.30 -4.93
C ALA A 268 -5.57 10.90 -3.52
N THR A 269 -4.80 11.98 -3.32
CA THR A 269 -4.61 12.55 -1.97
C THR A 269 -5.90 13.10 -1.38
N ALA A 270 -6.82 13.56 -2.23
CA ALA A 270 -8.15 14.00 -1.83
C ALA A 270 -8.97 12.89 -1.13
N TYR A 271 -8.66 11.62 -1.41
CA TYR A 271 -9.40 10.45 -0.94
C TYR A 271 -8.60 9.59 0.05
N ILE A 272 -7.46 10.07 0.57
CA ILE A 272 -6.66 9.35 1.59
C ILE A 272 -7.45 9.10 2.88
N SER A 273 -8.45 9.92 3.19
CA SER A 273 -9.26 9.75 4.39
C SER A 273 -10.68 10.24 4.16
N HIS A 274 -11.66 9.63 4.83
CA HIS A 274 -13.04 10.11 4.87
C HIS A 274 -13.23 11.31 5.80
N TYR A 275 -12.20 11.74 6.52
CA TYR A 275 -12.28 12.84 7.47
C TYR A 275 -11.44 14.03 7.05
N ARG A 276 -11.76 15.18 7.64
CA ARG A 276 -10.93 16.37 7.64
C ARG A 276 -10.72 16.85 9.06
N LEU A 277 -9.59 17.48 9.31
CA LEU A 277 -9.30 18.09 10.60
C LEU A 277 -9.98 19.46 10.68
N VAL A 278 -10.64 19.71 11.80
CA VAL A 278 -11.22 21.02 12.15
C VAL A 278 -10.53 21.54 13.40
N GLU A 279 -10.23 22.84 13.39
CA GLU A 279 -9.51 23.54 14.45
C GLU A 279 -10.43 24.58 15.08
N ASP A 280 -10.50 24.58 16.41
CA ASP A 280 -11.19 25.60 17.21
C ASP A 280 -10.16 26.67 17.60
N ARG A 281 -10.29 27.85 16.98
CA ARG A 281 -9.34 28.96 17.16
C ARG A 281 -9.45 29.59 18.54
N GLU A 282 -10.61 29.52 19.19
CA GLU A 282 -10.84 30.12 20.51
C GLU A 282 -10.22 29.27 21.62
N LYS A 283 -10.24 27.95 21.45
CA LYS A 283 -9.58 27.01 22.37
C LYS A 283 -8.07 26.90 22.15
N CYS A 284 -7.56 27.28 20.98
CA CYS A 284 -6.13 27.16 20.68
C CYS A 284 -5.31 28.16 21.52
N ARG A 285 -4.35 27.64 22.30
CA ARG A 285 -3.42 28.45 23.12
C ARG A 285 -2.02 28.57 22.54
N GLY A 286 -1.78 28.10 21.32
CA GLY A 286 -0.47 28.18 20.67
C GLY A 286 0.67 27.38 21.30
N CYS A 287 0.36 26.39 22.15
CA CYS A 287 1.37 25.62 22.88
C CYS A 287 2.31 24.72 22.02
N GLY A 288 2.03 24.55 20.73
CA GLY A 288 2.89 23.79 19.82
C GLY A 288 2.89 22.25 19.97
N VAL A 289 2.17 21.67 20.93
CA VAL A 289 2.15 20.20 21.14
C VAL A 289 1.74 19.44 19.88
N CYS A 290 0.70 19.90 19.17
CA CYS A 290 0.25 19.28 17.93
C CYS A 290 1.26 19.42 16.77
N VAL A 291 2.08 20.48 16.76
CA VAL A 291 3.19 20.64 15.80
C VAL A 291 4.23 19.56 16.03
N ALA A 292 4.67 19.40 17.29
CA ALA A 292 5.70 18.43 17.67
C ALA A 292 5.25 16.97 17.50
N LYS A 293 3.95 16.67 17.62
CA LYS A 293 3.39 15.31 17.56
C LYS A 293 2.80 14.94 16.20
N CYS A 294 2.83 15.81 15.20
CA CYS A 294 2.27 15.50 13.89
C CYS A 294 3.15 14.49 13.13
N PRO A 295 2.69 13.25 12.86
CA PRO A 295 3.51 12.27 12.13
C PRO A 295 3.73 12.63 10.66
N MET A 296 2.92 13.55 10.11
CA MET A 296 3.06 14.07 8.75
C MET A 296 3.89 15.36 8.68
N GLN A 297 4.29 15.93 9.83
CA GLN A 297 4.91 17.25 9.90
C GLN A 297 4.13 18.28 9.05
N SER A 298 2.81 18.27 9.19
CA SER A 298 1.87 19.05 8.38
C SER A 298 1.21 20.18 9.18
N ILE A 299 1.64 20.42 10.43
CA ILE A 299 1.05 21.43 11.32
C ILE A 299 2.13 22.47 11.63
N THR A 300 1.80 23.75 11.50
CA THR A 300 2.66 24.88 11.85
C THR A 300 1.93 25.89 12.73
N LEU A 301 2.67 26.72 13.48
CA LEU A 301 2.09 27.88 14.16
C LEU A 301 2.06 29.06 13.18
N THR A 302 0.90 29.69 13.06
CA THR A 302 0.73 30.93 12.29
C THR A 302 1.11 32.16 13.13
N ASP A 303 1.20 33.34 12.52
CA ASP A 303 1.57 34.61 13.18
C ASP A 303 0.70 34.98 14.39
N GLY A 304 -0.51 34.43 14.48
CA GLY A 304 -1.41 34.57 15.63
C GLY A 304 -1.24 33.51 16.73
N ASN A 305 -0.16 32.73 16.71
CA ASN A 305 0.05 31.54 17.56
C ASN A 305 -1.08 30.50 17.45
N ILE A 306 -1.70 30.39 16.28
CA ILE A 306 -2.72 29.36 16.00
C ILE A 306 -2.06 28.23 15.21
N ALA A 307 -2.16 27.01 15.74
CA ALA A 307 -1.63 25.82 15.10
C ALA A 307 -2.55 25.36 13.95
N ARG A 308 -2.05 25.38 12.72
CA ARG A 308 -2.79 25.09 11.49
C ARG A 308 -2.20 23.91 10.73
N ALA A 309 -3.05 22.99 10.29
CA ALA A 309 -2.67 21.93 9.36
C ALA A 309 -2.70 22.38 7.89
N ASP A 310 -1.74 21.92 7.08
CA ASP A 310 -1.70 22.08 5.63
C ASP A 310 -2.40 20.93 4.89
N ALA A 311 -2.33 20.95 3.55
CA ALA A 311 -2.97 19.97 2.67
C ALA A 311 -2.39 18.53 2.78
N ASN A 312 -1.23 18.34 3.41
CA ASN A 312 -0.63 17.03 3.65
C ASN A 312 -1.21 16.31 4.87
N CYS A 313 -2.20 16.90 5.55
CA CYS A 313 -2.88 16.26 6.66
C CYS A 313 -3.65 15.02 6.18
N VAL A 314 -3.27 13.85 6.68
CA VAL A 314 -3.96 12.57 6.39
C VAL A 314 -5.09 12.24 7.38
N ALA A 315 -5.48 13.22 8.21
CA ALA A 315 -6.58 13.08 9.18
C ALA A 315 -6.46 11.86 10.14
N CYS A 316 -5.25 11.52 10.59
CA CYS A 316 -5.03 10.39 11.50
C CYS A 316 -5.52 10.63 12.95
N GLY A 317 -5.69 11.89 13.38
CA GLY A 317 -6.20 12.21 14.72
C GLY A 317 -5.16 12.25 15.84
N GLN A 318 -3.89 11.93 15.59
CA GLN A 318 -2.81 12.04 16.60
C GLN A 318 -2.73 13.42 17.28
N CYS A 319 -2.93 14.48 16.50
CA CYS A 319 -2.94 15.85 17.04
C CYS A 319 -4.19 16.21 17.85
N VAL A 320 -5.28 15.47 17.68
CA VAL A 320 -6.54 15.63 18.43
C VAL A 320 -6.35 15.04 19.82
N ASP A 321 -5.94 13.77 19.89
CA ASP A 321 -5.66 13.04 21.13
C ASP A 321 -4.68 13.80 22.04
N ARG A 322 -3.59 14.33 21.46
CA ARG A 322 -2.54 15.00 22.21
C ARG A 322 -2.81 16.48 22.52
N CYS A 323 -3.95 17.06 22.11
CA CYS A 323 -4.22 18.49 22.32
C CYS A 323 -4.73 18.75 23.75
N PRO A 324 -3.95 19.42 24.64
CA PRO A 324 -4.38 19.64 26.03
C PRO A 324 -5.57 20.59 26.17
N ASN A 325 -5.88 21.36 25.12
CA ASN A 325 -6.99 22.32 25.10
C ASN A 325 -8.19 21.82 24.28
N GLN A 326 -8.14 20.59 23.74
CA GLN A 326 -9.21 20.03 22.90
C GLN A 326 -9.62 20.97 21.75
N ALA A 327 -8.62 21.63 21.14
CA ALA A 327 -8.81 22.66 20.12
C ALA A 327 -8.85 22.10 18.69
N ARG A 328 -8.91 20.78 18.54
CA ARG A 328 -8.85 20.08 17.24
C ARG A 328 -9.80 18.89 17.30
N ILE A 329 -10.45 18.56 16.20
CA ILE A 329 -11.33 17.39 16.08
C ILE A 329 -11.37 16.91 14.63
N LEU A 330 -11.53 15.60 14.40
CA LEU A 330 -11.83 15.08 13.06
C LEU A 330 -13.32 15.16 12.78
N VAL A 331 -13.68 15.55 11.57
CA VAL A 331 -15.07 15.61 11.11
C VAL A 331 -15.19 14.83 9.81
N LYS A 332 -16.23 13.99 9.69
CA LYS A 332 -16.54 13.29 8.44
C LYS A 332 -16.68 14.32 7.31
N LYS A 333 -16.08 14.03 6.15
CA LYS A 333 -16.25 14.83 4.94
C LYS A 333 -17.72 14.80 4.49
N PRO A 334 -18.18 15.81 3.74
CA PRO A 334 -19.47 15.74 3.06
C PRO A 334 -19.57 14.45 2.21
N GLU A 335 -20.77 13.89 2.09
CA GLU A 335 -20.98 12.65 1.34
C GLU A 335 -20.51 12.76 -0.12
N ALA A 336 -20.65 13.95 -0.73
CA ALA A 336 -20.16 14.22 -2.09
C ALA A 336 -18.63 14.15 -2.25
N ASP A 337 -17.87 14.25 -1.16
CA ASP A 337 -16.41 14.20 -1.14
C ASP A 337 -15.88 12.81 -0.72
N ILE A 338 -16.77 11.87 -0.43
CA ILE A 338 -16.44 10.49 -0.07
C ILE A 338 -16.70 9.60 -1.27
N ARG A 339 -15.68 8.84 -1.67
CA ARG A 339 -15.83 7.78 -2.68
C ARG A 339 -16.17 6.47 -1.99
N GLU A 340 -17.07 5.71 -2.61
CA GLU A 340 -17.37 4.36 -2.14
C GLU A 340 -16.11 3.49 -2.25
N LEU A 341 -15.84 2.70 -1.22
CA LEU A 341 -14.68 1.81 -1.22
C LEU A 341 -14.93 0.59 -2.12
N PRO A 342 -13.92 0.18 -2.91
CA PRO A 342 -13.91 -1.12 -3.57
C PRO A 342 -14.14 -2.26 -2.58
N THR A 343 -14.79 -3.36 -3.01
CA THR A 343 -15.06 -4.50 -2.12
C THR A 343 -13.75 -5.13 -1.66
N THR A 344 -12.86 -5.44 -2.61
CA THR A 344 -11.54 -6.01 -2.37
C THR A 344 -10.43 -5.09 -2.86
N LEU A 345 -9.21 -5.35 -2.43
CA LEU A 345 -7.99 -4.74 -2.95
C LEU A 345 -7.81 -5.03 -4.44
N TYR A 346 -8.29 -6.17 -4.94
CA TYR A 346 -8.25 -6.51 -6.35
C TYR A 346 -9.20 -5.62 -7.18
N ASP A 347 -10.40 -5.34 -6.66
CA ASP A 347 -11.33 -4.40 -7.27
C ASP A 347 -10.76 -2.98 -7.28
N CYS A 348 -10.05 -2.60 -6.20
CA CYS A 348 -9.34 -1.32 -6.12
C CYS A 348 -8.32 -1.15 -7.24
N TYR A 349 -7.58 -2.21 -7.58
CA TYR A 349 -6.67 -2.17 -8.72
C TYR A 349 -7.40 -1.98 -10.05
N VAL A 350 -8.52 -2.66 -10.26
CA VAL A 350 -9.30 -2.51 -11.50
C VAL A 350 -9.84 -1.08 -11.62
N GLU A 351 -10.34 -0.51 -10.53
CA GLU A 351 -10.82 0.88 -10.51
C GLU A 351 -9.69 1.88 -10.80
N MET A 352 -8.51 1.72 -10.19
CA MET A 352 -7.34 2.56 -10.50
C MET A 352 -6.97 2.51 -11.99
N GLN A 353 -7.02 1.33 -12.61
CA GLN A 353 -6.73 1.19 -14.04
C GLN A 353 -7.73 1.97 -14.89
N GLN A 354 -9.02 1.87 -14.53
CA GLN A 354 -10.07 2.59 -15.24
C GLN A 354 -9.87 4.11 -15.13
N LEU A 355 -9.60 4.63 -13.93
CA LEU A 355 -9.33 6.05 -13.69
C LEU A 355 -8.06 6.54 -14.43
N ARG A 356 -7.05 5.68 -14.54
CA ARG A 356 -5.83 5.98 -15.30
C ARG A 356 -6.08 6.03 -16.81
N LYS A 357 -6.92 5.14 -17.36
CA LYS A 357 -7.37 5.20 -18.76
C LYS A 357 -8.17 6.49 -19.03
N GLU A 358 -9.11 6.82 -18.16
CA GLU A 358 -9.95 8.02 -18.28
C GLU A 358 -9.13 9.32 -18.23
N SER A 359 -8.04 9.34 -17.46
CA SER A 359 -7.12 10.47 -17.37
C SER A 359 -5.99 10.45 -18.41
N GLY A 360 -5.97 9.48 -19.33
CA GLY A 360 -4.98 9.38 -20.41
C GLY A 360 -3.57 9.01 -19.95
N GLN A 361 -3.43 8.36 -18.80
CA GLN A 361 -2.13 7.90 -18.28
C GLN A 361 -1.65 6.59 -18.93
N ILE A 362 -2.56 5.79 -19.47
CA ILE A 362 -2.31 4.53 -20.18
C ILE A 362 -3.30 4.34 -21.32
#